data_AF-A0A418ZZ40-F1
#
_entry.id   AF-A0A418ZZ40-F1
#
_cell.length_a   1.000
_cell.length_b   1.000
_cell.length_c   1.000
_cell.angle_alpha   90.00
_cell.angle_beta   90.00
_cell.angle_gamma   90.00
#
_symmetry.space_group_name_H-M   'P 1'
#
loop_
_entity.id
_entity.type
_entity.pdbx_description
1 polymer ?
#
loop_
_entity_poly.entity_id
_entity_poly.type
_entity_poly.pdbx_seq_one_letter_code
_entity_poly.pdbx_strand_id
1 'polypeptide(L)' 'MARFVIVMGAAPQLKLSRTGREFDAALQPMAFDSHQAAWDYVLRHSEEPPLKGHRAEIIEDLSLRDQ' A
#
# COMPACT_ATOMS: atom_id res chain seq x y z
N MET A 1 -10.29 -3.19 -13.32
CA MET A 1 -9.63 -4.43 -12.81
C MET A 1 -9.43 -4.29 -11.30
N ALA A 2 -9.32 -5.39 -10.55
CA ALA A 2 -9.03 -5.30 -9.12
C ALA A 2 -7.67 -4.60 -8.91
N ARG A 3 -7.60 -3.65 -7.98
CA ARG A 3 -6.37 -2.95 -7.62
C ARG A 3 -6.08 -3.19 -6.15
N PHE A 4 -4.81 -3.39 -5.83
CA PHE A 4 -4.35 -3.66 -4.47
C PHE A 4 -3.51 -2.51 -3.96
N VAL A 5 -3.64 -2.17 -2.68
CA VAL A 5 -2.87 -1.11 -2.03
C VAL A 5 -2.25 -1.63 -0.74
N ILE A 6 -1.14 -1.02 -0.32
CA ILE A 6 -0.51 -1.30 0.96
C ILE A 6 -1.05 -0.31 1.99
N VAL A 7 -1.49 -0.80 3.14
CA VAL A 7 -2.02 0.01 4.25
C VAL A 7 -1.25 -0.24 5.53
N MET A 8 -1.31 0.74 6.43
CA MET A 8 -0.78 0.57 7.77
C MET A 8 -1.72 -0.32 8.58
N GLY A 9 -1.26 -1.47 9.07
CA GLY A 9 -2.11 -2.44 9.77
C GLY A 9 -2.76 -1.88 11.04
N ALA A 10 -2.10 -0.94 11.73
CA ALA A 10 -2.68 -0.26 12.89
C ALA A 10 -3.71 0.82 12.53
N ALA A 11 -3.73 1.28 11.27
CA ALA A 11 -4.60 2.34 10.77
C ALA A 11 -4.89 2.12 9.26
N PRO A 12 -5.78 1.18 8.89
CA PRO A 12 -5.99 0.77 7.50
C PRO A 12 -6.48 1.89 6.56
N GLN A 13 -6.99 2.99 7.11
CA GLN A 13 -7.32 4.19 6.34
C GLN A 13 -6.10 4.94 5.80
N LEU A 14 -4.90 4.70 6.36
CA LEU A 14 -3.65 5.25 5.86
C LEU A 14 -3.05 4.30 4.83
N LYS A 15 -2.96 4.77 3.59
CA LYS A 15 -2.44 4.00 2.45
C LYS A 15 -1.04 4.48 2.11
N LEU A 16 -0.19 3.56 1.66
CA LEU A 16 1.14 3.92 1.17
C LEU A 16 0.97 4.85 -0.04
N SER A 17 1.53 6.05 0.03
CA SER A 17 1.42 7.03 -1.04
C SER A 17 2.08 6.52 -2.32
N ARG A 18 1.67 7.05 -3.48
CA ARG A 18 2.22 6.66 -4.79
C ARG A 18 3.74 6.84 -4.89
N THR A 19 4.33 7.73 -4.10
CA THR A 19 5.79 7.94 -4.04
C THR A 19 6.51 6.93 -3.16
N GLY A 20 5.78 6.15 -2.36
CA GLY A 20 6.32 5.15 -1.44
C GLY A 20 6.98 5.75 -0.19
N ARG A 21 6.83 7.06 0.06
CA ARG A 21 7.58 7.77 1.11
C ARG A 21 6.83 7.95 2.42
N GLU A 22 5.50 7.81 2.41
CA GLU A 22 4.66 8.03 3.57
C GLU A 22 3.36 7.24 3.50
N PHE A 23 2.72 7.06 4.64
CA PHE A 23 1.35 6.59 4.75
C PHE A 23 0.41 7.79 4.95
N ASP A 24 -0.56 7.97 4.07
CA ASP A 24 -1.48 9.10 4.09
C ASP A 24 -2.89 8.68 3.65
N ALA A 25 -3.92 9.39 4.12
CA ALA A 25 -5.32 9.09 3.80
C ALA A 25 -5.86 9.86 2.58
N ALA A 26 -5.23 10.97 2.20
CA ALA A 26 -5.68 11.90 1.18
C ALA A 26 -4.85 11.81 -0.11
N LEU A 27 -3.58 11.40 -0.03
CA LEU A 27 -2.73 11.25 -1.20
C LEU A 27 -3.14 10.06 -2.06
N GLN A 28 -2.84 10.15 -3.37
CA GLN A 28 -3.05 9.03 -4.28
C GLN A 28 -2.21 7.84 -3.82
N PRO A 29 -2.82 6.66 -3.60
CA PRO A 29 -2.10 5.50 -3.10
C PRO A 29 -1.25 4.85 -4.20
N MET A 30 -0.23 4.12 -3.78
CA MET A 30 0.46 3.17 -4.64
C MET A 30 -0.45 1.97 -4.89
N ALA A 31 -0.86 1.79 -6.15
CA ALA A 31 -1.74 0.72 -6.58
C ALA A 31 -0.96 -0.36 -7.35
N PHE A 32 -1.35 -1.61 -7.13
CA PHE A 32 -0.77 -2.79 -7.76
C PHE A 32 -1.85 -3.60 -8.47
N ASP A 33 -1.47 -4.28 -9.55
CA ASP A 33 -2.38 -5.14 -10.33
C ASP A 33 -2.67 -6.48 -9.66
N SER A 34 -1.87 -6.87 -8.66
CA SER A 34 -2.06 -8.12 -7.92
C SER A 34 -1.58 -7.98 -6.48
N HIS A 35 -2.16 -8.80 -5.60
CA HIS A 35 -1.70 -8.94 -4.23
C HIS A 35 -0.21 -9.36 -4.16
N GLN A 36 0.23 -10.25 -5.05
CA GLN A 36 1.64 -10.69 -5.09
C GLN A 36 2.58 -9.53 -5.38
N ALA A 37 2.26 -8.67 -6.36
CA ALA A 37 3.10 -7.51 -6.69
C ALA A 37 3.23 -6.53 -5.50
N ALA A 38 2.14 -6.32 -4.75
CA ALA A 38 2.17 -5.52 -3.52
C ALA A 38 3.01 -6.18 -2.43
N TRP A 39 2.92 -7.51 -2.29
CA TRP A 39 3.73 -8.27 -1.32
C TRP A 39 5.22 -8.21 -1.64
N ASP A 40 5.59 -8.38 -2.90
CA ASP A 40 6.97 -8.26 -3.36
C ASP A 40 7.53 -6.84 -3.13
N TYR A 41 6.68 -5.81 -3.20
CA TYR A 41 7.07 -4.46 -2.82
C TYR A 41 7.39 -4.36 -1.33
N VAL A 42 6.51 -4.87 -0.46
CA VAL A 42 6.70 -4.85 0.99
C VAL A 42 7.97 -5.57 1.39
N LEU A 43 8.23 -6.77 0.85
CA LEU A 43 9.45 -7.54 1.15
C LEU A 43 10.73 -6.81 0.75
N ARG A 44 10.72 -6.10 -0.38
CA ARG A 44 11.90 -5.36 -0.86
C ARG A 44 12.22 -4.13 -0.02
N HIS A 45 11.23 -3.52 0.62
CA HIS A 45 11.37 -2.24 1.32
C HIS A 45 11.04 -2.34 2.82
N SER A 46 10.96 -3.54 3.40
CA SER A 46 10.51 -3.74 4.78
C SER A 46 11.44 -3.08 5.82
N GLU A 47 12.71 -2.88 5.47
CA GLU A 47 13.72 -2.26 6.32
C GLU A 47 13.88 -0.76 6.08
N GLU A 48 13.07 -0.19 5.18
CA GLU A 48 13.11 1.21 4.77
C GLU A 48 11.86 1.96 5.25
N PRO A 49 11.97 3.23 5.69
CA PRO A 49 10.81 4.07 5.90
C PRO A 49 9.98 4.20 4.62
N PRO A 50 8.62 4.19 4.69
CA PRO A 50 7.81 4.19 5.90
C PRO A 50 7.39 2.78 6.39
N LEU A 51 7.85 1.71 5.76
CA LEU A 51 7.45 0.34 6.11
C LEU A 51 8.20 -0.19 7.34
N LYS A 52 9.42 0.29 7.57
CA LYS A 52 10.23 -0.09 8.71
C LYS A 52 9.49 0.08 10.03
N GLY A 53 9.40 -1.01 10.80
CA GLY A 53 8.76 -1.01 12.12
C GLY A 53 7.24 -0.98 12.10
N HIS A 54 6.62 -0.97 10.92
CA HIS A 54 5.17 -1.04 10.77
C HIS A 54 4.74 -2.39 10.18
N ARG A 55 3.62 -2.90 10.67
CA ARG A 55 2.92 -4.00 10.00
C ARG A 55 2.21 -3.44 8.77
N ALA A 56 2.62 -3.85 7.60
CA ALA A 56 1.92 -3.57 6.35
C ALA A 56 0.83 -4.62 6.10
N GLU A 57 -0.32 -4.18 5.63
CA GLU A 57 -1.38 -5.07 5.13
C GLU A 57 -1.69 -4.72 3.68
N ILE A 58 -2.15 -5.70 2.90
CA ILE A 58 -2.48 -5.52 1.50
C ILE A 58 -3.98 -5.74 1.36
N ILE A 59 -4.68 -4.75 0.83
CA ILE A 59 -6.13 -4.81 0.64
C ILE A 59 -6.49 -4.56 -0.81
N GLU A 60 -7.59 -5.15 -1.27
CA GLU A 60 -8.21 -4.74 -2.51
C GLU A 60 -8.90 -3.38 -2.32
N ASP A 61 -8.57 -2.42 -3.17
CA ASP A 61 -9.17 -1.09 -3.15
C ASP A 61 -10.26 -0.97 -4.21
N LEU A 62 -11.51 -1.09 -3.76
CA LEU A 62 -12.69 -1.04 -4.62
C LEU A 62 -12.87 0.33 -5.30
N SER A 63 -12.32 1.39 -4.72
CA SER A 63 -12.43 2.75 -5.27
C SER A 63 -11.57 2.97 -6.52
N LEU A 64 -10.62 2.07 -6.78
CA LEU A 64 -9.70 2.15 -7.91
C LEU A 64 -10.08 1.20 -9.05
N ARG A 65 -11.25 0.54 -8.99
CA ARG A 65 -11.60 -0.57 -9.89
C ARG A 65 -11.72 -0.21 -11.38
N ASP A 66 -11.73 1.08 -11.73
CA ASP A 66 -11.86 1.58 -13.11
C ASP A 66 -10.76 2.57 -13.54
N GLN A 67 -9.67 2.69 -12.76
CA GLN A 67 -8.44 3.38 -13.17
C GLN A 67 -7.45 2.38 -13.80
#